data_AF-A0ABD1A605-F1
#
_entry.id   AF-A0ABD1A605-F1
#
_cell.length_a   1.000
_cell.length_b   1.000
_cell.length_c   1.000
_cell.angle_alpha   90.00
_cell.angle_beta   90.00
_cell.angle_gamma   90.00
#
_symmetry.space_group_name_H-M   'P 1'
#
loop_
_entity.id
_entity.type
_entity.pdbx_description
1 polymer ?
#
loop_
_entity_poly.entity_id
_entity_poly.type
_entity_poly.pdbx_seq_one_letter_code
_entity_poly.pdbx_strand_id
1 'polypeptide(L)'
;MSAALRRLILPSSTNPVRNYPPACLSSAVNHISLSFSSVTSSSPSNPPESHTSPSRTRTRTPLETQFESWIQNLKPGFTHSDVVTALRAQSDPDLALDIFRWTSQQRGYKHNHEAYHAMIKQAIVGKRNKFVETLIEEVIAGACEISVPLYNSIIRFCCGRKFLFNRAFDVYNKMLRSDDSKPDLETYTLLLSSLLKRFNKLNVCYVYLHAVRSLTKQMKSNGVIPDTFVLNMIIKAYAKCLEVDEAIRVFREMALYGSEPNAYTYSYLMKGLCEKGRLEQGLGFYKEMRSKGMVPSGSCYMVLICSLAMERRLNEAVEVVYDMLVNSLSPDMLTYNTVLAELCRDGRGNEALEVLEEWKKKDPVMGERNYRTLMDEVYFLNKG
;
A
#
# COMPACT_ATOMS: atom_id res chain seq x y z
N MET A 1 10.09 -37.16 12.05
CA MET A 1 9.87 -35.72 12.32
C MET A 1 11.12 -35.17 13.01
N SER A 2 11.79 -34.18 12.41
CA SER A 2 13.16 -33.77 12.76
C SER A 2 13.23 -32.83 13.97
N ALA A 3 14.31 -32.96 14.75
CA ALA A 3 14.59 -32.39 16.07
C ALA A 3 14.75 -30.85 16.16
N ALA A 4 14.27 -30.09 15.16
CA ALA A 4 14.43 -28.64 15.10
C ALA A 4 13.32 -27.84 15.84
N LEU A 5 12.26 -28.49 16.34
CA LEU A 5 11.07 -27.80 16.88
C LEU A 5 10.95 -27.75 18.41
N ARG A 6 11.97 -28.18 19.17
CA ARG A 6 11.90 -28.22 20.65
C ARG A 6 12.55 -27.05 21.42
N ARG A 7 12.96 -25.95 20.77
CA ARG A 7 13.75 -24.89 21.45
C ARG A 7 13.12 -23.50 21.56
N LEU A 8 11.81 -23.31 21.33
CA LEU A 8 11.21 -21.96 21.33
C LEU A 8 10.12 -21.68 22.37
N ILE A 9 9.84 -22.58 23.33
CA ILE A 9 8.79 -22.31 24.32
C ILE A 9 9.23 -22.79 25.72
N LEU A 10 9.77 -21.85 26.50
CA LEU A 10 9.62 -21.62 27.96
C LEU A 10 10.92 -21.08 28.60
N PRO A 11 10.85 -20.01 29.42
CA PRO A 11 11.98 -19.53 30.22
C PRO A 11 11.94 -20.16 31.62
N SER A 12 13.09 -20.61 32.13
CA SER A 12 13.30 -20.82 33.57
C SER A 12 14.56 -20.07 34.00
N SER A 13 14.34 -19.18 34.97
CA SER A 13 15.30 -18.38 35.73
C SER A 13 16.36 -19.21 36.45
N THR A 14 17.58 -18.67 36.61
CA THR A 14 18.21 -18.34 37.92
C THR A 14 19.59 -17.67 37.73
N ASN A 15 19.75 -16.54 38.43
CA ASN A 15 20.88 -15.61 38.71
C ASN A 15 22.30 -16.22 38.96
N PRO A 16 23.43 -15.44 39.10
CA PRO A 16 23.51 -14.07 39.66
C PRO A 16 24.56 -13.05 39.11
N VAL A 17 24.21 -11.78 39.36
CA VAL A 17 25.01 -10.63 39.86
C VAL A 17 26.53 -10.58 39.61
N ARG A 18 26.98 -9.53 38.91
CA ARG A 18 28.23 -8.82 39.23
C ARG A 18 28.07 -7.31 38.99
N ASN A 19 28.11 -6.55 40.09
CA ASN A 19 28.24 -5.10 40.17
C ASN A 19 29.60 -4.63 39.64
N TYR A 20 29.67 -3.45 39.01
CA TYR A 20 30.66 -2.36 39.22
C TYR A 20 30.21 -1.09 38.43
N PRO A 21 30.68 0.13 38.78
CA PRO A 21 29.90 1.38 38.81
C PRO A 21 30.09 2.28 37.56
N PRO A 22 29.38 3.41 37.42
CA PRO A 22 29.48 4.26 36.23
C PRO A 22 30.65 5.26 36.34
N ALA A 23 31.39 5.41 35.24
CA ALA A 23 32.40 6.46 35.07
C ALA A 23 31.89 7.53 34.10
N CYS A 24 31.93 8.78 34.56
CA CYS A 24 31.76 10.01 33.79
C CYS A 24 32.93 10.30 32.84
N LEU A 25 32.75 11.35 32.01
CA LEU A 25 33.72 12.12 31.18
C LEU A 25 33.67 11.74 29.69
N SER A 26 33.08 12.57 28.82
CA SER A 26 33.53 13.87 28.26
C SER A 26 34.59 13.77 27.17
N SER A 27 34.34 14.49 26.07
CA SER A 27 35.25 14.99 25.04
C SER A 27 36.02 13.98 24.18
N ALA A 28 35.79 14.03 22.87
CA ALA A 28 36.79 14.41 21.85
C ALA A 28 36.32 13.92 20.46
N VAL A 29 35.94 14.86 19.59
CA VAL A 29 35.80 14.59 18.14
C VAL A 29 37.09 15.07 17.49
N ASN A 30 37.75 14.14 16.79
CA ASN A 30 39.00 14.35 16.09
C ASN A 30 38.85 15.23 14.83
N HIS A 31 39.93 15.98 14.60
CA HIS A 31 40.29 16.74 13.43
C HIS A 31 40.28 15.94 12.12
N ILE A 32 39.88 16.58 11.02
CA ILE A 32 40.59 16.50 9.74
C ILE A 32 40.69 17.91 9.14
N SER A 33 41.93 18.33 8.95
CA SER A 33 42.41 19.57 8.36
C SER A 33 42.57 19.46 6.83
N LEU A 34 42.30 20.54 6.10
CA LEU A 34 42.87 20.78 4.77
C LEU A 34 43.42 22.21 4.69
N SER A 35 44.72 22.27 4.40
CA SER A 35 45.60 23.40 4.18
C SER A 35 45.32 24.16 2.88
N PHE A 36 45.70 25.44 2.79
CA PHE A 36 46.43 25.95 1.61
C PHE A 36 47.26 27.20 1.93
N SER A 37 48.29 27.34 1.10
CA SER A 37 49.60 27.97 1.23
C SER A 37 49.65 29.51 1.18
N SER A 38 50.71 30.04 1.80
CA SER A 38 51.20 31.42 1.83
C SER A 38 51.98 31.83 0.57
N VAL A 39 51.90 33.12 0.19
CA VAL A 39 52.93 33.83 -0.59
C VAL A 39 53.14 35.23 0.01
N THR A 40 54.42 35.64 0.11
CA THR A 40 54.96 36.84 0.76
C THR A 40 55.48 37.90 -0.21
N SER A 41 55.70 39.11 0.32
CA SER A 41 56.48 40.29 -0.17
C SER A 41 55.62 41.42 -0.79
N SER A 42 55.81 42.72 -0.58
CA SER A 42 56.81 43.57 0.10
C SER A 42 56.25 45.02 0.21
N SER A 43 56.61 45.79 1.23
CA SER A 43 56.23 47.22 1.44
C SER A 43 57.23 48.20 0.76
N PRO A 44 56.95 49.54 0.61
CA PRO A 44 56.94 50.48 1.75
C PRO A 44 55.97 51.72 1.70
N SER A 45 55.71 52.25 2.92
CA SER A 45 55.51 53.66 3.35
C SER A 45 54.32 54.53 2.91
N ASN A 46 53.35 54.77 3.83
CA ASN A 46 52.94 56.10 4.38
C ASN A 46 51.82 55.94 5.46
N PRO A 47 51.64 56.88 6.43
CA PRO A 47 50.87 56.66 7.67
C PRO A 47 49.48 57.37 7.65
N PRO A 48 48.69 57.28 8.75
CA PRO A 48 47.52 56.42 8.88
C PRO A 48 46.20 57.14 8.59
N GLU A 49 45.32 56.52 7.81
CA GLU A 49 43.92 56.95 7.71
C GLU A 49 42.97 55.84 8.18
N SER A 50 42.14 56.24 9.13
CA SER A 50 41.13 55.46 9.83
C SER A 50 40.03 54.98 8.89
N HIS A 51 40.11 53.73 8.44
CA HIS A 51 38.95 53.05 7.85
C HIS A 51 38.91 51.59 8.28
N THR A 52 38.10 51.32 9.31
CA THR A 52 37.51 50.01 9.57
C THR A 52 36.85 49.51 8.29
N SER A 53 37.47 48.51 7.65
CA SER A 53 36.85 47.78 6.55
C SER A 53 35.64 47.01 7.08
N PRO A 54 34.50 47.00 6.39
CA PRO A 54 33.30 46.32 6.86
C PRO A 54 33.57 44.81 6.89
N SER A 55 33.20 44.18 8.00
CA SER A 55 33.08 42.73 8.09
C SER A 55 32.31 42.23 6.86
N ARG A 56 32.92 41.36 6.05
CA ARG A 56 32.22 40.63 4.99
C ARG A 56 31.06 39.88 5.64
N THR A 57 29.88 40.47 5.64
CA THR A 57 28.62 39.81 5.96
C THR A 57 28.43 38.76 4.88
N ARG A 58 28.70 37.50 5.23
CA ARG A 58 28.39 36.33 4.42
C ARG A 58 26.95 36.47 3.93
N THR A 59 26.74 36.61 2.62
CA THR A 59 25.41 36.67 2.02
C THR A 59 24.70 35.37 2.37
N ARG A 60 23.67 35.48 3.19
CA ARG A 60 22.99 34.34 3.79
C ARG A 60 22.15 33.65 2.73
N THR A 61 22.03 32.33 2.82
CA THR A 61 21.11 31.63 1.91
C THR A 61 19.66 31.95 2.28
N PRO A 62 18.72 31.93 1.31
CA PRO A 62 17.30 32.16 1.59
C PRO A 62 16.73 31.25 2.70
N LEU A 63 17.23 30.01 2.79
CA LEU A 63 16.84 29.04 3.82
C LEU A 63 17.34 29.44 5.22
N GLU A 64 18.57 29.96 5.33
CA GLU A 64 19.11 30.48 6.59
C GLU A 64 18.29 31.67 7.10
N THR A 65 17.85 32.57 6.20
CA THR A 65 17.00 33.71 6.58
C THR A 65 15.59 33.30 7.00
N GLN A 66 15.02 32.28 6.37
CA GLN A 66 13.71 31.73 6.75
C GLN A 66 13.76 31.03 8.11
N PHE A 67 14.82 30.27 8.37
CA PHE A 67 15.04 29.62 9.66
C PHE A 67 15.15 30.63 10.81
N GLU A 68 15.89 31.72 10.61
CA GLU A 68 16.00 32.77 11.62
C GLU A 68 14.69 33.52 11.87
N SER A 69 13.91 33.78 10.82
CA SER A 69 12.57 34.36 10.96
C SER A 69 11.68 33.46 11.82
N TRP A 70 11.74 32.15 11.63
CA TRP A 70 11.03 31.19 12.47
C TRP A 70 11.54 31.19 13.92
N ILE A 71 12.85 31.20 14.13
CA ILE A 71 13.41 31.29 15.50
C ILE A 71 12.97 32.58 16.19
N GLN A 72 12.88 33.70 15.47
CA GLN A 72 12.39 34.95 16.03
C GLN A 72 10.91 34.87 16.40
N ASN A 73 10.09 34.26 15.54
CA ASN A 73 8.66 34.03 15.80
C ASN A 73 8.40 33.05 16.97
N LEU A 74 9.37 32.17 17.27
CA LEU A 74 9.27 31.16 18.33
C LEU A 74 9.88 31.61 19.69
N LYS A 75 10.35 32.86 19.87
CA LYS A 75 10.98 33.32 21.13
C LYS A 75 10.03 34.11 22.06
N PRO A 76 10.13 33.96 23.40
CA PRO A 76 10.25 32.73 24.20
C PRO A 76 8.91 32.31 24.84
N GLY A 77 8.67 31.00 24.94
CA GLY A 77 7.45 30.42 25.53
C GLY A 77 6.54 29.66 24.55
N PHE A 78 7.08 29.23 23.41
CA PHE A 78 6.33 28.51 22.39
C PHE A 78 5.74 27.18 22.91
N THR A 79 4.56 26.85 22.40
CA THR A 79 3.80 25.65 22.72
C THR A 79 4.03 24.55 21.67
N HIS A 80 3.59 23.32 21.96
CA HIS A 80 3.59 22.24 20.96
C HIS A 80 2.82 22.61 19.69
N SER A 81 1.73 23.38 19.82
CA SER A 81 0.92 23.83 18.68
C SER A 81 1.69 24.76 17.76
N ASP A 82 2.51 25.66 18.33
CA ASP A 82 3.32 26.60 17.55
C ASP A 82 4.36 25.85 16.73
N VAL A 83 5.01 24.84 17.33
CA VAL A 83 5.95 23.97 16.62
C VAL A 83 5.27 23.17 15.51
N VAL A 84 4.09 22.59 15.78
CA VAL A 84 3.33 21.84 14.76
C VAL A 84 2.95 22.75 13.59
N THR A 85 2.51 23.97 13.87
CA THR A 85 2.16 24.97 12.86
C THR A 85 3.40 25.34 12.03
N ALA A 86 4.53 25.56 12.69
CA ALA A 86 5.81 25.83 12.04
C ALA A 86 6.20 24.70 11.08
N LEU A 87 6.13 23.44 11.53
CA LEU A 87 6.48 22.28 10.71
C LEU A 87 5.57 22.13 9.49
N ARG A 88 4.25 22.31 9.67
CA ARG A 88 3.26 22.19 8.59
C ARG A 88 3.34 23.33 7.56
N ALA A 89 3.83 24.50 7.96
CA ALA A 89 3.99 25.64 7.07
C ALA A 89 5.19 25.50 6.11
N GLN A 90 6.12 24.57 6.37
CA GLN A 90 7.30 24.42 5.54
C GLN A 90 6.99 23.68 4.23
N SER A 91 7.58 24.15 3.14
CA SER A 91 7.64 23.43 1.87
C SER A 91 8.91 22.57 1.75
N ASP A 92 10.00 23.00 2.39
CA ASP A 92 11.28 22.29 2.42
C ASP A 92 11.35 21.32 3.63
N PRO A 93 11.50 20.00 3.40
CA PRO A 93 11.67 19.00 4.45
C PRO A 93 12.91 19.20 5.31
N ASP A 94 14.00 19.74 4.75
CA ASP A 94 15.26 19.92 5.48
C ASP A 94 15.16 21.11 6.45
N LEU A 95 14.51 22.20 6.03
CA LEU A 95 14.19 23.31 6.93
C LEU A 95 13.24 22.89 8.07
N ALA A 96 12.22 22.08 7.76
CA ALA A 96 11.35 21.51 8.79
C ALA A 96 12.14 20.67 9.81
N LEU A 97 13.13 19.91 9.34
CA LEU A 97 14.03 19.13 10.18
C LEU A 97 14.89 20.03 11.08
N ASP A 98 15.44 21.12 10.54
CA ASP A 98 16.24 22.06 11.34
C ASP A 98 15.40 22.72 12.44
N ILE A 99 14.15 23.10 12.15
CA ILE A 99 13.19 23.60 13.15
C ILE A 99 12.92 22.52 14.20
N PHE A 100 12.68 21.27 13.79
CA PHE A 100 12.41 20.15 14.69
C PHE A 100 13.59 19.86 15.63
N ARG A 101 14.83 19.92 15.13
CA ARG A 101 16.05 19.72 15.94
C ARG A 101 16.33 20.89 16.86
N TRP A 102 16.13 22.12 16.39
CA TRP A 102 16.36 23.30 17.21
C TRP A 102 15.37 23.36 18.38
N THR A 103 14.10 23.06 18.13
CA THR A 103 13.07 23.02 19.18
C THR A 103 13.33 21.93 20.22
N SER A 104 13.85 20.75 19.84
CA SER A 104 14.19 19.69 20.80
C SER A 104 15.38 20.01 21.71
N GLN A 105 16.24 20.97 21.33
CA GLN A 105 17.35 21.44 22.16
C GLN A 105 16.93 22.48 23.20
N GLN A 106 15.70 23.00 23.13
CA GLN A 106 15.24 24.04 24.05
C GLN A 106 14.97 23.47 25.44
N ARG A 107 15.42 24.20 26.46
CA ARG A 107 15.35 23.74 27.85
C ARG A 107 13.90 23.55 28.29
N GLY A 108 13.58 22.34 28.74
CA GLY A 108 12.24 22.00 29.25
C GLY A 108 11.21 21.63 28.17
N TYR A 109 11.59 21.64 26.89
CA TYR A 109 10.70 21.24 25.80
C TYR A 109 11.00 19.81 25.34
N LYS A 110 9.94 19.02 25.14
CA LYS A 110 9.98 17.70 24.50
C LYS A 110 8.87 17.60 23.48
N HIS A 111 9.16 17.04 22.31
CA HIS A 111 8.18 16.86 21.25
C HIS A 111 7.06 15.91 21.67
N ASN A 112 5.82 16.32 21.42
CA ASN A 112 4.64 15.47 21.60
C ASN A 112 4.35 14.66 20.31
N HIS A 113 3.33 13.81 20.36
CA HIS A 113 2.92 12.99 19.22
C HIS A 113 2.55 13.82 17.98
N GLU A 114 1.99 15.02 18.16
CA GLU A 114 1.59 15.87 17.04
C GLU A 114 2.79 16.42 16.27
N ALA A 115 3.84 16.84 16.99
CA ALA A 115 5.08 17.31 16.38
C ALA A 115 5.77 16.17 15.60
N TYR A 116 5.85 14.97 16.20
CA TYR A 116 6.38 13.79 15.51
C TYR A 116 5.55 13.41 14.27
N HIS A 117 4.22 13.45 14.38
CA HIS A 117 3.32 13.15 13.25
C HIS A 117 3.48 14.15 12.10
N ALA A 118 3.57 15.45 12.41
CA ALA A 118 3.81 16.50 11.41
C ALA A 118 5.17 16.32 10.72
N MET A 119 6.23 16.09 11.50
CA MET A 119 7.59 15.89 10.96
C MET A 119 7.68 14.63 10.09
N ILE A 120 7.10 13.50 10.53
CA ILE A 120 7.07 12.26 9.74
C ILE A 120 6.35 12.49 8.41
N LYS A 121 5.19 13.15 8.42
CA LYS A 121 4.46 13.48 7.18
C LYS A 121 5.31 14.33 6.24
N GLN A 122 5.97 15.35 6.75
CA GLN A 122 6.82 16.23 5.94
C GLN A 122 8.02 15.50 5.36
N ALA A 123 8.68 14.65 6.16
CA ALA A 123 9.80 13.84 5.71
C ALA A 123 9.38 12.77 4.66
N ILE A 124 8.16 12.24 4.73
CA ILE A 124 7.59 11.34 3.71
C ILE A 124 7.40 12.09 2.39
N VAL A 125 6.79 13.28 2.42
CA VAL A 125 6.61 14.13 1.22
C VAL A 125 7.97 14.48 0.62
N GLY A 126 8.94 14.80 1.46
CA GLY A 126 10.34 15.05 1.10
C GLY A 126 11.15 13.85 0.62
N LYS A 127 10.58 12.64 0.61
CA LYS A 127 11.29 11.38 0.30
C LYS A 127 12.55 11.16 1.16
N ARG A 128 12.61 11.74 2.37
CA ARG A 128 13.72 11.61 3.33
C ARG A 128 13.60 10.30 4.12
N ASN A 129 13.73 9.22 3.37
CA ASN A 129 13.37 7.87 3.76
C ASN A 129 14.11 7.31 4.98
N LYS A 130 15.44 7.51 5.04
CA LYS A 130 16.26 7.09 6.18
C LYS A 130 15.89 7.84 7.46
N PHE A 131 15.57 9.12 7.29
CA PHE A 131 15.23 9.99 8.41
C PHE A 131 13.87 9.62 9.03
N VAL A 132 12.88 9.29 8.19
CA VAL A 132 11.60 8.76 8.69
C VAL A 132 11.81 7.49 9.52
N GLU A 133 12.71 6.59 9.10
CA GLU A 133 13.02 5.38 9.86
C GLU A 133 13.61 5.70 11.24
N THR A 134 14.53 6.68 11.33
CA THR A 134 15.08 7.16 12.61
C THR A 134 13.99 7.75 13.51
N LEU A 135 13.10 8.60 12.97
CA LEU A 135 11.98 9.15 13.75
C LEU A 135 11.03 8.06 14.25
N ILE A 136 10.77 7.03 13.44
CA ILE A 136 9.97 5.87 13.86
C ILE A 136 10.69 5.12 15.00
N GLU A 137 12.01 4.96 14.94
CA GLU A 137 12.79 4.33 16.01
C GLU A 137 12.70 5.10 17.32
N GLU A 138 12.84 6.41 17.29
CA GLU A 138 12.67 7.27 18.47
C GLU A 138 11.27 7.14 19.09
N VAL A 139 10.22 7.23 18.26
CA VAL A 139 8.83 7.09 18.71
C VAL A 139 8.58 5.70 19.30
N ILE A 140 9.07 4.65 18.65
CA ILE A 140 8.90 3.28 19.15
C ILE A 140 9.75 3.01 20.40
N ALA A 141 10.87 3.70 20.60
CA ALA A 141 11.66 3.66 21.83
C ALA A 141 11.02 4.43 23.00
N GLY A 142 9.92 5.17 22.76
CA GLY A 142 9.17 5.88 23.80
C GLY A 142 9.49 7.37 23.91
N ALA A 143 9.93 8.01 22.83
CA ALA A 143 10.17 9.45 22.81
C ALA A 143 8.91 10.29 23.10
N CYS A 144 7.72 9.78 22.78
CA CYS A 144 6.44 10.38 23.11
C CYS A 144 5.35 9.30 23.29
N GLU A 145 4.24 9.67 23.93
CA GLU A 145 2.97 8.92 23.83
C GLU A 145 2.57 8.86 22.35
N ILE A 146 1.96 7.77 21.89
CA ILE A 146 1.68 7.58 20.47
C ILE A 146 0.17 7.64 20.26
N SER A 147 -0.31 8.60 19.48
CA SER A 147 -1.72 8.70 19.10
C SER A 147 -2.06 7.80 17.91
N VAL A 148 -3.34 7.45 17.75
CA VAL A 148 -3.84 6.66 16.61
C VAL A 148 -3.40 7.21 15.24
N PRO A 149 -3.50 8.53 14.94
CA PRO A 149 -3.02 9.07 13.66
C PRO A 149 -1.50 8.93 13.45
N LEU A 150 -0.71 8.99 14.53
CA LEU A 150 0.73 8.77 14.47
C LEU A 150 1.01 7.29 14.17
N TYR A 151 0.35 6.35 14.86
CA TYR A 151 0.41 4.92 14.53
C TYR A 151 0.07 4.64 13.06
N ASN A 152 -1.04 5.18 12.55
CA ASN A 152 -1.47 4.99 11.17
C ASN A 152 -0.48 5.57 10.16
N SER A 153 0.17 6.70 10.47
CA SER A 153 1.21 7.28 9.61
C SER A 153 2.45 6.39 9.55
N ILE A 154 2.87 5.84 10.69
CA ILE A 154 4.00 4.91 10.77
C ILE A 154 3.68 3.60 10.02
N ILE A 155 2.51 3.00 10.28
CA ILE A 155 2.06 1.77 9.62
C ILE A 155 1.99 1.98 8.10
N ARG A 156 1.39 3.08 7.64
CA ARG A 156 1.32 3.43 6.21
C ARG A 156 2.71 3.49 5.58
N PHE A 157 3.67 4.14 6.24
CA PHE A 157 5.05 4.21 5.76
C PHE A 157 5.70 2.83 5.65
N CYS A 158 5.56 2.00 6.70
CA CYS A 158 6.10 0.64 6.74
C CYS A 158 5.46 -0.26 5.67
N CYS A 159 4.14 -0.20 5.50
CA CYS A 159 3.38 -0.95 4.50
C CYS A 159 3.78 -0.61 3.06
N GLY A 160 4.24 0.62 2.81
CA GLY A 160 4.71 1.07 1.50
C GLY A 160 6.03 0.46 1.05
N ARG A 161 6.77 -0.21 1.95
CA ARG A 161 8.10 -0.74 1.64
C ARG A 161 8.21 -2.24 1.80
N LYS A 162 8.99 -2.86 0.90
CA LYS A 162 9.19 -4.31 0.91
C LYS A 162 9.82 -4.80 2.22
N PHE A 163 10.87 -4.12 2.69
CA PHE A 163 11.68 -4.51 3.86
C PHE A 163 11.08 -4.11 5.21
N LEU A 164 10.22 -3.09 5.26
CA LEU A 164 9.60 -2.62 6.51
C LEU A 164 8.22 -3.24 6.77
N PHE A 165 7.78 -4.16 5.93
CA PHE A 165 6.44 -4.72 6.03
C PHE A 165 6.19 -5.47 7.35
N ASN A 166 7.14 -6.27 7.81
CA ASN A 166 7.03 -6.94 9.09
C ASN A 166 6.97 -5.92 10.25
N ARG A 167 7.73 -4.83 10.11
CA ARG A 167 7.72 -3.72 11.08
C ARG A 167 6.34 -3.06 11.20
N ALA A 168 5.53 -3.04 10.14
CA ALA A 168 4.15 -2.56 10.23
C ALA A 168 3.33 -3.39 11.23
N PHE A 169 3.53 -4.72 11.25
CA PHE A 169 2.87 -5.60 12.21
C PHE A 169 3.45 -5.47 13.62
N ASP A 170 4.74 -5.20 13.78
CA ASP A 170 5.34 -4.91 15.09
C ASP A 170 4.74 -3.64 15.70
N VAL A 171 4.58 -2.59 14.90
CA VAL A 171 3.95 -1.33 15.30
C VAL A 171 2.47 -1.54 15.65
N TYR A 172 1.73 -2.30 14.84
CA TYR A 172 0.35 -2.68 15.13
C TYR A 172 0.23 -3.51 16.42
N ASN A 173 1.12 -4.46 16.67
CA ASN A 173 1.14 -5.24 17.91
C ASN A 173 1.45 -4.37 19.13
N LYS A 174 2.29 -3.33 18.98
CA LYS A 174 2.50 -2.33 20.04
C LYS A 174 1.23 -1.53 20.31
N MET A 175 0.51 -1.12 19.26
CA MET A 175 -0.78 -0.41 19.36
C MET A 175 -1.86 -1.26 20.07
N LEU A 176 -1.91 -2.58 19.82
CA LEU A 176 -2.84 -3.46 20.54
C LEU A 176 -2.60 -3.52 22.06
N ARG A 177 -1.33 -3.38 22.46
CA ARG A 177 -0.91 -3.42 23.88
C ARG A 177 -1.08 -2.07 24.60
N SER A 178 -1.28 -0.97 23.88
CA SER A 178 -1.58 0.32 24.49
C SER A 178 -3.05 0.39 24.91
N ASP A 179 -3.30 0.97 26.08
CA ASP A 179 -4.64 1.20 26.59
C ASP A 179 -5.30 2.43 25.93
N ASP A 180 -4.51 3.48 25.68
CA ASP A 180 -5.02 4.78 25.21
C ASP A 180 -5.19 4.89 23.69
N SER A 181 -4.66 3.95 22.91
CA SER A 181 -4.67 4.01 21.44
C SER A 181 -5.00 2.65 20.83
N LYS A 182 -6.29 2.44 20.52
CA LYS A 182 -6.77 1.22 19.89
C LYS A 182 -6.81 1.34 18.37
N PRO A 183 -6.57 0.25 17.61
CA PRO A 183 -6.68 0.24 16.16
C PRO A 183 -8.06 0.69 15.68
N ASP A 184 -8.06 1.51 14.63
CA ASP A 184 -9.26 1.99 13.95
C ASP A 184 -9.42 1.37 12.56
N LEU A 185 -10.48 1.76 11.84
CA LEU A 185 -10.75 1.27 10.48
C LEU A 185 -9.60 1.58 9.51
N GLU A 186 -8.95 2.74 9.64
CA GLU A 186 -7.79 3.11 8.82
C GLU A 186 -6.62 2.14 9.08
N THR A 187 -6.36 1.78 10.34
CA THR A 187 -5.32 0.81 10.73
C THR A 187 -5.50 -0.52 9.97
N TYR A 188 -6.70 -1.10 10.04
CA TYR A 188 -7.02 -2.36 9.38
C TYR A 188 -6.97 -2.23 7.86
N THR A 189 -7.42 -1.10 7.32
CA THR A 189 -7.39 -0.82 5.88
C THR A 189 -5.95 -0.80 5.34
N LEU A 190 -5.03 -0.14 6.05
CA LEU A 190 -3.61 -0.08 5.68
C LEU A 190 -2.97 -1.47 5.69
N LEU A 191 -3.21 -2.26 6.74
CA LEU A 191 -2.63 -3.59 6.87
C LEU A 191 -3.20 -4.55 5.81
N LEU A 192 -4.51 -4.61 5.64
CA LEU A 192 -5.17 -5.46 4.65
C LEU A 192 -4.78 -5.10 3.21
N SER A 193 -4.76 -3.81 2.87
CA SER A 193 -4.33 -3.37 1.54
C SER A 193 -2.87 -3.73 1.27
N SER A 194 -1.99 -3.62 2.28
CA SER A 194 -0.59 -3.99 2.16
C SER A 194 -0.36 -5.50 2.00
N LEU A 195 -1.19 -6.33 2.63
CA LEU A 195 -1.22 -7.78 2.44
C LEU A 195 -1.65 -8.11 1.00
N LEU A 196 -2.77 -7.55 0.53
CA LEU A 196 -3.30 -7.81 -0.80
C LEU A 196 -2.38 -7.37 -1.94
N LYS A 197 -1.56 -6.34 -1.74
CA LYS A 197 -0.49 -5.97 -2.71
C LYS A 197 0.53 -7.09 -2.94
N ARG A 198 0.63 -8.06 -2.01
CA ARG A 198 1.53 -9.21 -2.09
C ARG A 198 0.85 -10.47 -2.64
N PHE A 199 -0.44 -10.39 -2.99
CA PHE A 199 -1.20 -11.50 -3.60
C PHE A 199 -0.85 -11.62 -5.08
N ASN A 200 0.37 -12.11 -5.30
CA ASN A 200 0.99 -12.40 -6.59
C ASN A 200 0.65 -13.85 -6.99
N LYS A 201 1.43 -14.83 -6.50
CA LYS A 201 1.29 -16.24 -6.83
C LYS A 201 0.35 -16.91 -5.84
N LEU A 202 -0.41 -17.90 -6.28
CA LEU A 202 -1.39 -18.60 -5.45
C LEU A 202 -0.80 -19.13 -4.13
N ASN A 203 0.39 -19.75 -4.17
CA ASN A 203 1.08 -20.26 -2.97
C ASN A 203 1.38 -19.15 -1.95
N VAL A 204 1.70 -17.94 -2.43
CA VAL A 204 1.97 -16.78 -1.57
C VAL A 204 0.66 -16.21 -1.00
N CYS A 205 -0.43 -16.25 -1.76
CA CYS A 205 -1.75 -15.82 -1.30
C CYS A 205 -2.19 -16.60 -0.06
N TYR A 206 -2.02 -17.94 -0.04
CA TYR A 206 -2.40 -18.77 1.11
C TYR A 206 -1.64 -18.39 2.40
N VAL A 207 -0.36 -18.06 2.30
CA VAL A 207 0.44 -17.60 3.47
C VAL A 207 -0.14 -16.31 4.04
N TYR A 208 -0.45 -15.34 3.19
CA TYR A 208 -1.02 -14.07 3.63
C TYR A 208 -2.51 -14.14 3.99
N LEU A 209 -3.24 -15.16 3.52
CA LEU A 209 -4.64 -15.38 3.87
C LEU A 209 -4.81 -15.62 5.38
N HIS A 210 -3.86 -16.30 6.02
CA HIS A 210 -3.86 -16.44 7.49
C HIS A 210 -3.77 -15.09 8.20
N ALA A 211 -2.96 -14.16 7.69
CA ALA A 211 -2.86 -12.81 8.25
C ALA A 211 -4.16 -12.02 8.00
N VAL A 212 -4.77 -12.13 6.81
CA VAL A 212 -6.08 -11.52 6.51
C VAL A 212 -7.15 -12.02 7.49
N ARG A 213 -7.27 -13.35 7.67
CA ARG A 213 -8.20 -13.96 8.65
C ARG A 213 -7.99 -13.44 10.07
N SER A 214 -6.72 -13.39 10.50
CA SER A 214 -6.35 -12.90 11.82
C SER A 214 -6.73 -11.44 12.02
N LEU A 215 -6.42 -10.57 11.05
CA LEU A 215 -6.80 -9.15 11.10
C LEU A 215 -8.31 -8.96 11.08
N THR A 216 -9.06 -9.70 10.25
CA THR A 216 -10.52 -9.64 10.23
C THR A 216 -11.12 -10.04 11.57
N LYS A 217 -10.60 -11.09 12.22
CA LYS A 217 -11.05 -11.51 13.56
C LYS A 217 -10.74 -10.44 14.61
N GLN A 218 -9.54 -9.86 14.57
CA GLN A 218 -9.12 -8.82 15.51
C GLN A 218 -9.93 -7.52 15.35
N MET A 219 -10.22 -7.13 14.10
CA MET A 219 -11.08 -5.99 13.79
C MET A 219 -12.47 -6.17 14.42
N LYS A 220 -13.07 -7.34 14.26
CA LYS A 220 -14.36 -7.69 14.88
C LYS A 220 -14.28 -7.69 16.41
N SER A 221 -13.24 -8.27 17.01
CA SER A 221 -13.10 -8.31 18.47
C SER A 221 -12.85 -6.94 19.10
N ASN A 222 -12.23 -6.03 18.35
CA ASN A 222 -12.00 -4.65 18.77
C ASN A 222 -13.21 -3.74 18.51
N GLY A 223 -14.33 -4.28 18.01
CA GLY A 223 -15.55 -3.50 17.73
C GLY A 223 -15.43 -2.55 16.54
N VAL A 224 -14.43 -2.73 15.68
CA VAL A 224 -14.27 -1.89 14.49
C VAL A 224 -15.18 -2.41 13.39
N ILE A 225 -16.15 -1.58 12.99
CA ILE A 225 -17.12 -1.91 11.94
C ILE A 225 -16.44 -1.73 10.57
N PRO A 226 -16.34 -2.78 9.73
CA PRO A 226 -15.76 -2.65 8.40
C PRO A 226 -16.72 -1.95 7.44
N ASP A 227 -16.16 -1.16 6.53
CA ASP A 227 -16.88 -0.57 5.40
C ASP A 227 -16.88 -1.49 4.18
N THR A 228 -17.63 -1.10 3.13
CA THR A 228 -17.66 -1.81 1.84
C THR A 228 -16.25 -2.03 1.27
N PHE A 229 -15.32 -1.10 1.46
CA PHE A 229 -13.96 -1.20 0.94
C PHE A 229 -13.18 -2.33 1.62
N VAL A 230 -13.20 -2.39 2.95
CA VAL A 230 -12.57 -3.45 3.74
C VAL A 230 -13.21 -4.81 3.48
N LEU A 231 -14.55 -4.88 3.42
CA LEU A 231 -15.27 -6.11 3.10
C LEU A 231 -14.88 -6.64 1.71
N ASN A 232 -14.80 -5.76 0.72
CA ASN A 232 -14.33 -6.11 -0.62
C ASN A 232 -12.88 -6.62 -0.64
N MET A 233 -11.99 -6.05 0.17
CA MET A 233 -10.62 -6.57 0.33
C MET A 233 -10.62 -7.99 0.89
N ILE A 234 -11.43 -8.27 1.90
CA ILE A 234 -11.53 -9.60 2.51
C ILE A 234 -12.13 -10.61 1.51
N ILE A 235 -13.21 -10.25 0.81
CA ILE A 235 -13.82 -11.07 -0.25
C ILE A 235 -12.80 -11.37 -1.35
N LYS A 236 -12.06 -10.35 -1.82
CA LYS A 236 -11.00 -10.52 -2.80
C LYS A 236 -9.94 -11.51 -2.34
N ALA A 237 -9.55 -11.46 -1.06
CA ALA A 237 -8.54 -12.35 -0.50
C ALA A 237 -9.01 -13.82 -0.55
N TYR A 238 -10.23 -14.09 -0.08
CA TYR A 238 -10.82 -15.43 -0.10
C TYR A 238 -11.05 -15.95 -1.52
N ALA A 239 -11.61 -15.12 -2.41
CA ALA A 239 -11.85 -15.45 -3.80
C ALA A 239 -10.55 -15.82 -4.53
N LYS A 240 -9.49 -15.03 -4.37
CA LYS A 240 -8.16 -15.32 -4.95
C LYS A 240 -7.53 -16.62 -4.43
N CYS A 241 -7.90 -17.06 -3.22
CA CYS A 241 -7.42 -18.31 -2.64
C CYS A 241 -8.41 -19.46 -2.87
N LEU A 242 -9.42 -19.27 -3.72
CA LEU A 242 -10.43 -20.27 -4.04
C LEU A 242 -11.18 -20.81 -2.80
N GLU A 243 -11.27 -20.00 -1.75
CA GLU A 243 -12.08 -20.22 -0.55
C GLU A 243 -13.42 -19.50 -0.66
N VAL A 244 -14.16 -19.87 -1.70
CA VAL A 244 -15.36 -19.17 -2.15
C VAL A 244 -16.51 -19.20 -1.14
N ASP A 245 -16.61 -20.21 -0.28
CA ASP A 245 -17.64 -20.27 0.76
C ASP A 245 -17.45 -19.18 1.82
N GLU A 246 -16.20 -18.91 2.23
CA GLU A 246 -15.88 -17.80 3.13
C GLU A 246 -16.08 -16.45 2.43
N ALA A 247 -15.79 -16.35 1.14
CA ALA A 247 -16.10 -15.14 0.36
C ALA A 247 -17.61 -14.84 0.33
N ILE A 248 -18.44 -15.87 0.09
CA ILE A 248 -19.92 -15.75 0.12
C ILE A 248 -20.42 -15.42 1.52
N ARG A 249 -19.81 -16.00 2.57
CA ARG A 249 -20.15 -15.66 3.95
C ARG A 249 -19.92 -14.17 4.22
N VAL A 250 -18.75 -13.63 3.85
CA VAL A 250 -18.46 -12.21 4.04
C VAL A 250 -19.40 -11.33 3.22
N PHE A 251 -19.76 -11.73 2.00
CA PHE A 251 -20.79 -11.06 1.19
C PHE A 251 -22.14 -10.96 1.92
N ARG A 252 -22.61 -12.06 2.52
CA ARG A 252 -23.86 -12.07 3.30
C ARG A 252 -23.76 -11.22 4.57
N GLU A 253 -22.58 -11.16 5.19
CA GLU A 253 -22.33 -10.32 6.36
C GLU A 253 -22.33 -8.81 6.03
N MET A 254 -22.20 -8.40 4.76
CA MET A 254 -22.13 -6.96 4.40
C MET A 254 -23.38 -6.18 4.85
N ALA A 255 -24.57 -6.76 4.68
CA ALA A 255 -25.82 -6.14 5.10
C ALA A 255 -25.88 -5.93 6.63
N LEU A 256 -25.27 -6.83 7.42
CA LEU A 256 -25.20 -6.69 8.88
C LEU A 256 -24.34 -5.49 9.31
N TYR A 257 -23.43 -5.05 8.45
CA TYR A 257 -22.60 -3.85 8.66
C TYR A 257 -23.18 -2.61 7.97
N GLY A 258 -24.40 -2.67 7.41
CA GLY A 258 -24.99 -1.57 6.65
C GLY A 258 -24.20 -1.22 5.37
N SER A 259 -23.41 -2.18 4.86
CA SER A 259 -22.59 -2.01 3.66
C SER A 259 -23.25 -2.68 2.46
N GLU A 260 -23.36 -1.94 1.36
CA GLU A 260 -23.96 -2.46 0.13
C GLU A 260 -22.89 -3.07 -0.80
N PRO A 261 -23.15 -4.26 -1.39
CA PRO A 261 -22.33 -4.83 -2.44
C PRO A 261 -22.26 -3.92 -3.68
N ASN A 262 -21.08 -3.82 -4.27
CA ASN A 262 -20.85 -3.05 -5.50
C ASN A 262 -20.22 -3.91 -6.60
N ALA A 263 -19.91 -3.31 -7.75
CA ALA A 263 -19.38 -4.03 -8.90
C ALA A 263 -18.10 -4.83 -8.59
N TYR A 264 -17.25 -4.35 -7.67
CA TYR A 264 -16.07 -5.09 -7.22
C TYR A 264 -16.45 -6.34 -6.42
N THR A 265 -17.44 -6.23 -5.52
CA THR A 265 -17.93 -7.34 -4.71
C THR A 265 -18.38 -8.51 -5.59
N TYR A 266 -19.26 -8.24 -6.55
CA TYR A 266 -19.76 -9.24 -7.50
C TYR A 266 -18.64 -9.80 -8.38
N SER A 267 -17.77 -8.93 -8.89
CA SER A 267 -16.63 -9.33 -9.72
C SER A 267 -15.72 -10.33 -9.00
N TYR A 268 -15.40 -10.11 -7.73
CA TYR A 268 -14.54 -11.02 -6.96
C TYR A 268 -15.21 -12.38 -6.72
N LEU A 269 -16.50 -12.39 -6.35
CA LEU A 269 -17.26 -13.63 -6.13
C LEU A 269 -17.41 -14.43 -7.41
N MET A 270 -17.89 -13.79 -8.48
CA MET A 270 -18.10 -14.41 -9.78
C MET A 270 -16.81 -15.04 -10.30
N LYS A 271 -15.71 -14.28 -10.29
CA LYS A 271 -14.40 -14.78 -10.72
C LYS A 271 -13.91 -15.95 -9.88
N GLY A 272 -13.92 -15.82 -8.55
CA GLY A 272 -13.47 -16.89 -7.66
C GLY A 272 -14.31 -18.16 -7.77
N LEU A 273 -15.62 -18.04 -7.97
CA LEU A 273 -16.52 -19.17 -8.16
C LEU A 273 -16.28 -19.91 -9.48
N CYS A 274 -16.12 -19.17 -10.58
CA CYS A 274 -15.80 -19.75 -11.88
C CYS A 274 -14.42 -20.44 -11.86
N GLU A 275 -13.39 -19.80 -11.28
CA GLU A 275 -12.05 -20.38 -11.13
C GLU A 275 -12.04 -21.62 -10.20
N LYS A 276 -12.98 -21.71 -9.26
CA LYS A 276 -13.17 -22.90 -8.40
C LYS A 276 -13.89 -24.04 -9.13
N GLY A 277 -14.53 -23.79 -10.28
CA GLY A 277 -15.40 -24.75 -10.96
C GLY A 277 -16.84 -24.79 -10.41
N ARG A 278 -17.31 -23.72 -9.74
CA ARG A 278 -18.71 -23.57 -9.28
C ARG A 278 -19.47 -22.65 -10.23
N LEU A 279 -19.51 -23.01 -11.52
CA LEU A 279 -20.01 -22.13 -12.58
C LEU A 279 -21.43 -21.64 -12.34
N GLU A 280 -22.36 -22.51 -11.92
CA GLU A 280 -23.76 -22.12 -11.68
C GLU A 280 -23.91 -20.97 -10.67
N GLN A 281 -23.11 -21.00 -9.59
CA GLN A 281 -23.12 -19.92 -8.61
C GLN A 281 -22.46 -18.66 -9.18
N GLY A 282 -21.37 -18.82 -9.95
CA GLY A 282 -20.75 -17.72 -10.69
C GLY A 282 -21.74 -17.01 -11.63
N LEU A 283 -22.48 -17.78 -12.42
CA LEU A 283 -23.56 -17.28 -13.27
C LEU A 283 -24.68 -16.61 -12.48
N GLY A 284 -25.05 -17.15 -11.32
CA GLY A 284 -26.01 -16.52 -10.43
C GLY A 284 -25.57 -15.11 -10.02
N PHE A 285 -24.33 -14.95 -9.58
CA PHE A 285 -23.76 -13.63 -9.25
C PHE A 285 -23.62 -12.72 -10.48
N TYR A 286 -23.29 -13.26 -11.66
CA TYR A 286 -23.28 -12.50 -12.92
C TYR A 286 -24.67 -11.95 -13.24
N LYS A 287 -25.71 -12.80 -13.24
CA LYS A 287 -27.09 -12.41 -13.52
C LYS A 287 -27.60 -11.38 -12.50
N GLU A 288 -27.32 -11.59 -11.21
CA GLU A 288 -27.68 -10.62 -10.17
C GLU A 288 -26.97 -9.28 -10.40
N MET A 289 -25.68 -9.28 -10.68
CA MET A 289 -24.91 -8.08 -10.99
C MET A 289 -25.51 -7.31 -12.17
N ARG A 290 -25.85 -8.01 -13.26
CA ARG A 290 -26.47 -7.41 -14.45
C ARG A 290 -27.87 -6.87 -14.16
N SER A 291 -28.68 -7.57 -13.35
CA SER A 291 -30.03 -7.10 -12.96
C SER A 291 -30.00 -5.80 -12.16
N LYS A 292 -28.88 -5.52 -11.47
CA LYS A 292 -28.64 -4.28 -10.72
C LYS A 292 -27.99 -3.19 -11.57
N GLY A 293 -27.90 -3.37 -12.89
CA GLY A 293 -27.31 -2.40 -13.82
C GLY A 293 -25.79 -2.29 -13.72
N MET A 294 -25.10 -3.24 -13.09
CA MET A 294 -23.65 -3.24 -12.97
C MET A 294 -22.98 -4.01 -14.11
N VAL A 295 -21.84 -3.52 -14.56
CA VAL A 295 -21.06 -4.12 -15.66
C VAL A 295 -19.85 -4.89 -15.10
N PRO A 296 -19.72 -6.20 -15.36
CA PRO A 296 -18.53 -6.96 -15.01
C PRO A 296 -17.25 -6.34 -15.59
N SER A 297 -16.14 -6.48 -14.88
CA SER A 297 -14.83 -6.11 -15.46
C SER A 297 -14.45 -7.04 -16.61
N GLY A 298 -13.60 -6.60 -17.54
CA GLY A 298 -13.15 -7.45 -18.65
C GLY A 298 -12.56 -8.80 -18.18
N SER A 299 -11.76 -8.78 -17.11
CA SER A 299 -11.20 -10.02 -16.53
C SER A 299 -12.26 -10.97 -15.95
N CYS A 300 -13.41 -10.45 -15.57
CA CYS A 300 -14.54 -11.22 -15.06
C CYS A 300 -15.30 -11.87 -16.22
N TYR A 301 -15.60 -11.11 -17.28
CA TYR A 301 -16.18 -11.65 -18.50
C TYR A 301 -15.33 -12.79 -19.07
N MET A 302 -14.02 -12.58 -19.25
CA MET A 302 -13.11 -13.59 -19.80
C MET A 302 -13.16 -14.90 -19.02
N VAL A 303 -13.09 -14.84 -17.68
CA VAL A 303 -13.17 -16.05 -16.84
C VAL A 303 -14.52 -16.76 -17.01
N LEU A 304 -15.63 -16.01 -17.01
CA LEU A 304 -16.95 -16.59 -17.17
C LEU A 304 -17.14 -17.26 -18.55
N ILE A 305 -16.73 -16.58 -19.62
CA ILE A 305 -16.79 -17.08 -21.00
C ILE A 305 -15.97 -18.37 -21.13
N CYS A 306 -14.73 -18.37 -20.63
CA CYS A 306 -13.88 -19.56 -20.66
C CYS A 306 -14.48 -20.71 -19.85
N SER A 307 -15.03 -20.44 -18.65
CA SER A 307 -15.68 -21.48 -17.85
C SER A 307 -16.92 -22.07 -18.54
N LEU A 308 -17.75 -21.24 -19.20
CA LEU A 308 -18.89 -21.70 -19.99
C LEU A 308 -18.46 -22.55 -21.18
N ALA A 309 -17.41 -22.12 -21.89
CA ALA A 309 -16.86 -22.86 -23.02
C ALA A 309 -16.34 -24.23 -22.59
N MET A 310 -15.59 -24.30 -21.48
CA MET A 310 -15.07 -25.56 -20.92
C MET A 310 -16.16 -26.51 -20.44
N GLU A 311 -17.31 -26.00 -19.99
CA GLU A 311 -18.50 -26.80 -19.63
C GLU A 311 -19.42 -27.10 -20.84
N ARG A 312 -18.98 -26.81 -22.07
CA ARG A 312 -19.74 -27.00 -23.33
C ARG A 312 -21.06 -26.23 -23.39
N ARG A 313 -21.20 -25.15 -22.63
CA ARG A 313 -22.37 -24.25 -22.63
C ARG A 313 -22.17 -23.10 -23.61
N LEU A 314 -21.93 -23.47 -24.87
CA LEU A 314 -21.41 -22.55 -25.89
C LEU A 314 -22.36 -21.39 -26.22
N ASN A 315 -23.67 -21.64 -26.19
CA ASN A 315 -24.67 -20.59 -26.45
C ASN A 315 -24.57 -19.47 -25.41
N GLU A 316 -24.52 -19.85 -24.13
CA GLU A 316 -24.35 -18.89 -23.03
C GLU A 316 -22.99 -18.20 -23.10
N ALA A 317 -21.92 -18.90 -23.51
CA ALA A 317 -20.61 -18.28 -23.72
C ALA A 317 -20.66 -17.18 -24.78
N VAL A 318 -21.32 -17.45 -25.92
CA VAL A 318 -21.52 -16.49 -27.01
C VAL A 318 -22.39 -15.31 -26.57
N GLU A 319 -23.47 -15.54 -25.82
CA GLU A 319 -24.30 -14.47 -25.23
C GLU A 319 -23.49 -13.55 -24.31
N VAL A 320 -22.63 -14.12 -23.47
CA VAL A 320 -21.76 -13.33 -22.57
C VAL A 320 -20.70 -12.55 -23.36
N VAL A 321 -20.19 -13.06 -24.48
CA VAL A 321 -19.33 -12.27 -25.39
C VAL A 321 -20.09 -11.09 -25.97
N TYR A 322 -21.32 -11.27 -26.44
CA TYR A 322 -22.12 -10.15 -26.93
C TYR A 322 -22.41 -9.12 -25.84
N ASP A 323 -22.71 -9.55 -24.62
CA ASP A 323 -22.88 -8.63 -23.49
C ASP A 323 -21.60 -7.82 -23.23
N MET A 324 -20.43 -8.47 -23.27
CA MET A 324 -19.14 -7.79 -23.14
C MET A 324 -18.95 -6.72 -24.24
N LEU A 325 -19.23 -7.05 -25.50
CA LEU A 325 -19.12 -6.14 -26.65
C LEU A 325 -20.09 -4.96 -26.58
N VAL A 326 -21.35 -5.21 -26.21
CA VAL A 326 -22.36 -4.15 -26.02
C VAL A 326 -21.92 -3.15 -24.95
N ASN A 327 -21.17 -3.60 -23.95
CA ASN A 327 -20.59 -2.76 -22.91
C ASN A 327 -19.25 -2.11 -23.31
N SER A 328 -18.92 -2.07 -24.61
CA SER A 328 -17.69 -1.47 -25.15
C SER A 328 -16.40 -2.10 -24.58
N LEU A 329 -16.46 -3.38 -24.21
CA LEU A 329 -15.31 -4.17 -23.80
C LEU A 329 -15.02 -5.21 -24.87
N SER A 330 -13.75 -5.37 -25.23
CA SER A 330 -13.31 -6.35 -26.23
C SER A 330 -12.70 -7.57 -25.54
N PRO A 331 -13.19 -8.80 -25.84
CA PRO A 331 -12.51 -10.03 -25.47
C PRO A 331 -11.05 -10.04 -25.97
N ASP A 332 -10.17 -10.71 -25.23
CA ASP A 332 -8.83 -10.95 -25.74
C ASP A 332 -8.81 -12.06 -26.79
N MET A 333 -7.72 -12.15 -27.54
CA MET A 333 -7.56 -13.16 -28.60
C MET A 333 -7.73 -14.59 -28.09
N LEU A 334 -7.30 -14.86 -26.86
CA LEU A 334 -7.42 -16.18 -26.27
C LEU A 334 -8.89 -16.52 -26.01
N THR A 335 -9.66 -15.57 -25.48
CA THR A 335 -11.09 -15.74 -25.19
C THR A 335 -11.88 -15.97 -26.48
N TYR A 336 -11.62 -15.18 -27.52
CA TYR A 336 -12.23 -15.39 -28.84
C TYR A 336 -11.91 -16.79 -29.40
N ASN A 337 -10.62 -17.15 -29.43
CA ASN A 337 -10.20 -18.44 -29.95
C ASN A 337 -10.82 -19.61 -29.17
N THR A 338 -10.91 -19.48 -27.83
CA THR A 338 -11.47 -20.53 -26.98
C THR A 338 -12.92 -20.85 -27.38
N VAL A 339 -13.78 -19.84 -27.51
CA VAL A 339 -15.19 -20.07 -27.87
C VAL A 339 -15.33 -20.63 -29.29
N LEU A 340 -14.59 -20.08 -30.25
CA LEU A 340 -14.64 -20.51 -31.65
C LEU A 340 -14.12 -21.95 -31.83
N ALA A 341 -13.02 -22.28 -31.19
CA ALA A 341 -12.45 -23.61 -31.24
C ALA A 341 -13.38 -24.65 -30.60
N GLU A 342 -14.02 -24.32 -29.47
CA GLU A 342 -15.00 -25.21 -28.84
C GLU A 342 -16.27 -25.38 -29.70
N LEU A 343 -16.75 -24.32 -30.38
CA LEU A 343 -17.84 -24.44 -31.36
C LEU A 343 -17.46 -25.38 -32.51
N CYS A 344 -16.24 -25.28 -33.04
CA CYS A 344 -15.78 -26.18 -34.10
C CYS A 344 -15.72 -27.64 -33.61
N ARG A 345 -15.16 -27.87 -32.41
CA ARG A 345 -15.08 -29.22 -31.79
C ARG A 345 -16.46 -29.82 -31.49
N ASP A 346 -17.47 -28.98 -31.28
CA ASP A 346 -18.86 -29.39 -31.12
C ASP A 346 -19.58 -29.70 -32.45
N GLY A 347 -18.88 -29.58 -33.59
CA GLY A 347 -19.44 -29.77 -34.93
C GLY A 347 -20.20 -28.55 -35.47
N ARG A 348 -20.09 -27.40 -34.81
CA ARG A 348 -20.80 -26.15 -35.12
C ARG A 348 -19.89 -25.12 -35.81
N GLY A 349 -19.01 -25.59 -36.69
CA GLY A 349 -18.03 -24.74 -37.37
C GLY A 349 -18.64 -23.61 -38.23
N ASN A 350 -19.79 -23.85 -38.86
CA ASN A 350 -20.50 -22.81 -39.62
C ASN A 350 -20.99 -21.68 -38.70
N GLU A 351 -21.52 -22.02 -37.53
CA GLU A 351 -21.94 -21.03 -36.53
C GLU A 351 -20.73 -20.27 -35.97
N ALA A 352 -19.59 -20.95 -35.77
CA ALA A 352 -18.35 -20.27 -35.37
C ALA A 352 -17.94 -19.19 -36.39
N LEU A 353 -18.09 -19.44 -37.69
CA LEU A 353 -17.85 -18.44 -38.74
C LEU A 353 -18.86 -17.28 -38.66
N GLU A 354 -20.15 -17.57 -38.53
CA GLU A 354 -21.20 -16.56 -38.41
C GLU A 354 -20.97 -15.65 -37.19
N VAL A 355 -20.69 -16.24 -36.04
CA VAL A 355 -20.38 -15.53 -34.79
C VAL A 355 -19.11 -14.67 -34.92
N LEU A 356 -18.06 -15.17 -35.57
CA LEU A 356 -16.84 -14.40 -35.81
C LEU A 356 -17.10 -13.15 -36.68
N GLU A 357 -17.93 -13.27 -37.73
CA GLU A 357 -18.34 -12.12 -38.55
C GLU A 357 -19.13 -11.09 -37.73
N GLU A 358 -20.03 -11.54 -36.88
CA GLU A 358 -20.80 -10.65 -36.02
C GLU A 358 -19.92 -9.95 -34.97
N TRP A 359 -18.96 -10.65 -34.38
CA TRP A 359 -17.98 -10.07 -33.47
C TRP A 359 -17.11 -9.04 -34.17
N LYS A 360 -16.64 -9.31 -35.39
CA LYS A 360 -15.87 -8.33 -36.18
C LYS A 360 -16.66 -7.05 -36.46
N LYS A 361 -17.97 -7.14 -36.70
CA LYS A 361 -18.84 -5.96 -36.89
C LYS A 361 -19.04 -5.15 -35.61
N LYS A 362 -19.11 -5.81 -34.46
CA LYS A 362 -19.40 -5.19 -33.16
C LYS A 362 -18.15 -4.74 -32.40
N ASP A 363 -16.99 -5.34 -32.67
CA ASP A 363 -15.72 -5.06 -32.01
C ASP A 363 -14.78 -4.23 -32.92
N PRO A 364 -14.76 -2.89 -32.79
CA PRO A 364 -13.84 -2.06 -33.56
C PRO A 364 -12.37 -2.30 -33.19
N VAL A 365 -12.08 -2.92 -32.04
CA VAL A 365 -10.73 -3.23 -31.58
C VAL A 365 -10.20 -4.52 -32.25
N MET A 366 -11.08 -5.38 -32.77
CA MET A 366 -10.70 -6.57 -33.52
C MET A 366 -10.10 -6.17 -34.90
N GLY A 367 -8.79 -5.92 -34.90
CA GLY A 367 -8.06 -5.58 -36.11
C GLY A 367 -8.03 -6.70 -37.15
N GLU A 368 -7.77 -6.35 -38.42
CA GLU A 368 -7.74 -7.28 -39.56
C GLU A 368 -6.82 -8.49 -39.35
N ARG A 369 -5.66 -8.29 -38.72
CA ARG A 369 -4.73 -9.38 -38.43
C ARG A 369 -5.35 -10.43 -37.50
N ASN A 370 -5.99 -9.96 -36.42
CA ASN A 370 -6.59 -10.81 -35.41
C ASN A 370 -7.77 -11.60 -35.99
N TYR A 371 -8.64 -10.91 -36.74
CA TYR A 371 -9.75 -11.53 -37.44
C TYR A 371 -9.27 -12.61 -38.43
N ARG A 372 -8.27 -12.33 -39.27
CA ARG A 372 -7.70 -13.34 -40.18
C ARG A 372 -7.15 -14.56 -39.43
N THR A 373 -6.43 -14.35 -38.33
CA THR A 373 -5.91 -15.46 -37.53
C THR A 373 -7.03 -16.33 -36.94
N LEU A 374 -8.10 -15.74 -36.42
CA LEU A 374 -9.25 -16.50 -35.93
C LEU A 374 -9.98 -17.24 -37.06
N MET A 375 -10.11 -16.60 -38.22
CA MET A 375 -10.74 -17.17 -39.40
C MET A 375 -9.98 -18.41 -39.90
N ASP A 376 -8.66 -18.31 -40.04
CA ASP A 376 -7.80 -19.43 -40.44
C ASP A 376 -7.90 -20.60 -39.46
N GLU A 377 -7.94 -20.32 -38.15
CA GLU A 377 -8.08 -21.34 -37.10
C GLU A 377 -9.44 -22.07 -37.19
N VAL A 378 -10.53 -21.33 -37.37
CA VAL A 378 -11.88 -21.91 -37.55
C VAL A 378 -11.93 -22.79 -38.81
N TYR A 379 -11.37 -22.33 -39.94
CA TYR A 379 -11.31 -23.13 -41.16
C TYR A 379 -10.47 -24.40 -41.00
N PHE A 380 -9.36 -24.32 -40.26
CA PHE A 380 -8.52 -25.48 -39.99
C PHE A 380 -9.26 -26.52 -39.15
N LEU A 381 -9.91 -26.08 -38.06
CA LEU A 381 -10.65 -26.97 -37.15
C LEU A 381 -11.93 -27.56 -37.75
N ASN A 382 -12.53 -26.90 -38.74
CA ASN A 382 -13.74 -27.41 -39.42
C ASN A 382 -13.43 -28.43 -40.54
N LYS A 383 -12.16 -28.56 -40.95
CA LYS A 383 -11.71 -29.49 -42.01
C LYS A 383 -11.12 -30.80 -41.49
N GLY A 384 -10.66 -30.84 -40.24
CA GLY A 384 -10.14 -32.03 -39.57
C GLY A 384 -11.22 -32.75 -38.80
#